data_AF-A0A5M7P413-F1
#
_entry.id   AF-A0A5M7P413-F1
#
_cell.length_a   1.000
_cell.length_b   1.000
_cell.length_c   1.000
_cell.angle_alpha   90.00
_cell.angle_beta   90.00
_cell.angle_gamma   90.00
#
_symmetry.space_group_name_H-M   'P 1'
#
loop_
_entity.id
_entity.type
_entity.pdbx_description
1 polymer ?
#
loop_
_entity_poly.entity_id
_entity_poly.type
_entity_poly.pdbx_seq_one_letter_code
_entity_poly.pdbx_strand_id
1 'polypeptide(L)' 'RLCKQTKQHLSFTRLDALAKRALEQGWIDAKEAEVLQRAEASRLRSINVDEFEPEALAVPVPEKAPQPASRASEAA' A
#
# COMPACT_ATOMS: atom_id res chain seq x y z
N ARG A 1 0.13 -1.78 21.81
CA ARG A 1 0.24 -1.09 23.13
C ARG A 1 -0.92 -0.11 23.33
N LEU A 2 -1.08 0.91 22.48
CA LEU A 2 -2.10 1.97 22.61
C LEU A 2 -3.55 1.46 22.72
N CYS A 3 -3.95 0.47 21.92
CA CYS A 3 -5.28 -0.14 22.01
C CYS A 3 -5.55 -0.81 23.37
N LYS A 4 -4.52 -1.42 23.98
CA LYS A 4 -4.62 -2.04 25.31
C LYS A 4 -4.76 -0.98 26.40
N GLN A 5 -3.99 0.11 26.30
CA GLN A 5 -4.02 1.22 27.25
C GLN A 5 -5.36 1.97 27.22
N THR A 6 -5.90 2.22 26.04
CA THR A 6 -7.19 2.90 25.85
C THR A 6 -8.40 1.98 25.97
N LYS A 7 -8.17 0.66 26.03
CA LYS A 7 -9.19 -0.40 25.95
C LYS A 7 -10.13 -0.24 24.75
N GLN A 8 -9.61 0.32 23.65
CA GLN A 8 -10.34 0.63 22.43
C GLN A 8 -9.63 0.02 21.22
N HIS A 9 -10.42 -0.41 20.22
CA HIS A 9 -9.90 -0.80 18.92
C HIS A 9 -9.69 0.45 18.07
N LEU A 10 -8.46 0.96 18.07
CA LEU A 10 -8.08 2.13 17.29
C LEU A 10 -7.87 1.74 15.82
N SER A 11 -8.27 2.63 14.91
CA SER A 11 -8.03 2.44 13.49
C SER A 11 -6.53 2.43 13.18
N PHE A 12 -6.14 1.64 12.19
CA PHE A 12 -4.78 1.64 11.64
C PHE A 12 -4.60 2.63 10.48
N THR A 13 -5.48 3.64 10.43
CA THR A 13 -5.46 4.76 9.48
C THR A 13 -5.51 6.06 10.26
N ARG A 14 -5.03 7.16 9.65
CA ARG A 14 -4.93 8.47 10.30
C ARG A 14 -4.04 8.45 11.55
N LEU A 15 -2.91 7.73 11.44
CA LEU A 15 -1.98 7.57 12.55
C LEU A 15 -1.31 8.89 12.93
N ASP A 16 -1.28 9.87 12.03
CA ASP A 16 -0.88 11.26 12.26
C ASP A 16 -1.74 11.94 13.34
N ALA A 17 -3.06 11.86 13.20
CA ALA A 17 -4.00 12.44 14.16
C ALA A 17 -3.99 11.69 15.49
N LEU A 18 -3.85 10.36 15.43
CA LEU A 18 -3.70 9.52 16.61
C LEU A 18 -2.42 9.87 17.39
N ALA A 19 -1.29 10.06 16.68
CA ALA A 19 -0.01 10.42 17.27
C ALA A 19 -0.09 11.76 18.00
N LYS A 20 -0.70 12.78 17.38
CA LYS A 20 -0.89 14.09 18.00
C LYS A 20 -1.69 13.98 19.31
N ARG A 21 -2.85 13.31 19.26
CA ARG A 21 -3.67 13.09 20.46
C ARG A 21 -2.92 12.30 21.54
N ALA A 22 -2.23 11.24 21.15
CA ALA A 22 -1.51 10.38 22.09
C ALA A 22 -0.33 11.12 22.75
N LEU A 23 0.35 12.01 22.02
CA LEU A 23 1.41 12.86 22.55
C LEU A 23 0.86 13.92 23.52
N GLU A 24 -0.24 14.59 23.16
CA GLU A 24 -0.93 15.56 24.03
C GLU A 24 -1.41 14.93 25.34
N GLN A 25 -1.85 13.67 25.30
CA GLN A 25 -2.27 12.93 26.50
C GLN A 25 -1.13 12.22 27.23
N GLY A 26 0.12 12.38 26.77
CA GLY A 26 1.31 11.76 27.38
C GLY A 26 1.31 10.24 27.32
N TRP A 27 0.55 9.64 26.39
CA TRP A 27 0.50 8.19 26.21
C TRP A 27 1.73 7.64 25.50
N ILE A 28 2.39 8.47 24.70
CA ILE A 28 3.58 8.13 23.93
C ILE A 28 4.59 9.26 24.02
N ASP A 29 5.85 8.95 23.71
CA ASP A 29 6.90 9.96 23.57
C ASP A 29 6.97 10.52 22.13
N ALA A 30 7.85 11.51 21.93
CA ALA A 30 8.02 12.17 20.64
C ALA A 30 8.53 11.20 19.54
N LYS A 31 9.37 10.22 19.90
CA LYS A 31 9.91 9.24 18.93
C LYS A 31 8.82 8.28 18.48
N GLU A 32 8.00 7.80 19.42
CA GLU A 32 6.84 6.96 19.13
C GLU A 32 5.82 7.71 18.26
N ALA A 33 5.60 9.01 18.51
CA ALA A 33 4.74 9.84 17.69
C ALA A 33 5.27 9.99 16.24
N GLU A 34 6.59 10.17 16.08
CA GLU A 34 7.25 10.25 14.77
C GLU A 34 7.08 8.96 13.96
N VAL A 35 7.21 7.79 14.61
CA VAL A 35 6.99 6.49 13.96
C VAL A 35 5.56 6.38 13.40
N LEU A 36 4.56 6.79 14.17
CA LEU A 36 3.15 6.78 13.73
C LEU A 36 2.92 7.73 12.55
N GLN A 37 3.50 8.93 12.57
CA GLN A 37 3.39 9.89 11.46
C GLN A 37 4.07 9.37 10.19
N ARG A 38 5.28 8.81 10.32
CA ARG A 38 6.01 8.21 9.19
C ARG A 38 5.24 7.03 8.60
N ALA A 39 4.58 6.22 9.43
CA ALA A 39 3.76 5.10 8.97
C ALA A 39 2.57 5.58 8.15
N GLU A 40 1.82 6.60 8.59
CA GLU A 40 0.71 7.16 7.81
C GLU A 40 1.20 7.79 6.50
N ALA A 41 2.29 8.55 6.54
CA ALA A 41 2.88 9.14 5.33
C ALA A 41 3.29 8.06 4.32
N SER A 42 3.85 6.93 4.80
CA SER A 42 4.21 5.80 3.94
C SER A 42 2.97 5.12 3.36
N ARG A 43 1.91 4.94 4.16
CA ARG A 43 0.63 4.40 3.71
C ARG A 43 0.03 5.26 2.59
N LEU A 44 0.03 6.58 2.76
CA LEU A 44 -0.50 7.51 1.76
C LEU A 44 0.32 7.48 0.46
N ARG A 45 1.66 7.47 0.55
CA ARG A 45 2.53 7.32 -0.62
C ARG A 45 2.28 6.02 -1.37
N SER A 46 2.20 4.89 -0.67
CA SER A 46 1.99 3.58 -1.32
C SER A 46 0.60 3.40 -1.92
N ILE A 47 -0.41 4.12 -1.42
CA ILE A 47 -1.77 4.11 -1.99
C ILE A 47 -1.87 5.00 -3.24
N ASN A 48 -1.04 6.05 -3.33
CA ASN A 48 -1.05 6.94 -4.48
C ASN A 48 -0.45 6.22 -5.71
N VAL A 49 -1.34 5.83 -6.62
CA VAL A 49 -0.99 5.13 -7.86
C VAL A 49 -0.23 6.04 -8.84
N ASP A 50 -0.41 7.36 -8.73
CA ASP A 50 0.21 8.36 -9.63
C ASP A 50 1.74 8.46 -9.48
N GLU A 51 2.30 7.92 -8.39
CA GLU A 51 3.75 7.92 -8.12
C GLU A 51 4.48 6.69 -8.69
N PHE A 52 3.77 5.81 -9.41
CA PHE A 52 4.34 4.64 -10.08
C PHE A 52 4.26 4.77 -11.60
N GLU A 53 5.41 4.65 -12.28
CA GLU A 53 5.44 4.57 -13.74
C GLU A 53 4.64 3.34 -14.23
N PRO A 54 3.80 3.47 -15.28
CA PRO A 54 2.97 2.39 -15.79
C PRO A 54 3.76 1.12 -16.12
N GLU A 55 4.99 1.29 -16.62
CA GLU A 55 5.91 0.22 -16.99
C GLU A 55 6.40 -0.58 -15.78
N ALA A 56 6.47 0.04 -14.59
CA ALA A 56 6.85 -0.65 -13.36
C ALA A 56 5.71 -1.52 -12.80
N LEU A 57 4.45 -1.23 -13.16
CA LEU A 57 3.28 -2.02 -12.78
C LEU A 57 2.93 -3.12 -13.80
N ALA A 58 3.44 -3.03 -15.03
CA ALA A 58 3.07 -3.95 -16.10
C ALA A 58 3.59 -5.38 -15.83
N VAL A 59 2.71 -6.37 -15.97
CA VAL A 59 3.11 -7.79 -15.94
C VAL A 59 3.85 -8.09 -17.25
N PRO A 60 5.04 -8.73 -17.21
CA PRO A 60 5.76 -9.06 -18.43
C PRO A 60 4.87 -9.96 -19.29
N VAL A 61 4.56 -9.49 -20.50
CA VAL A 61 3.83 -10.30 -21.48
C VAL A 61 4.77 -11.45 -21.87
N PRO A 62 4.37 -12.72 -21.67
CA PRO A 62 5.19 -13.84 -22.11
C PRO A 62 5.43 -13.69 -23.62
N GLU A 63 6.70 -13.79 -24.04
CA GLU A 63 7.04 -13.74 -25.46
C GLU A 63 6.23 -14.79 -26.21
N LYS A 64 5.43 -14.27 -27.15
CA LYS A 64 4.53 -14.96 -28.09
C LYS A 64 4.80 -16.46 -28.17
N ALA A 65 3.90 -17.26 -27.57
CA ALA A 65 3.83 -18.68 -27.90
C ALA A 65 3.73 -18.81 -29.44
N PRO A 66 4.46 -19.76 -30.06
CA PRO A 66 4.49 -19.88 -31.51
C PRO A 66 3.06 -20.01 -32.04
N GLN A 67 2.67 -19.10 -32.93
CA GLN A 67 1.39 -19.14 -33.61
C GLN A 67 1.31 -20.47 -34.37
N PRO A 68 0.29 -21.32 -34.14
CA PRO A 68 0.12 -22.51 -34.95
C PRO A 68 -0.09 -22.07 -36.39
N ALA A 69 0.76 -22.60 -37.28
CA ALA A 69 0.71 -22.36 -38.71
C ALA A 69 -0.72 -22.60 -39.24
N SER A 70 -1.15 -21.69 -40.10
CA SER A 70 -2.40 -21.73 -40.86
C SER A 70 -2.77 -23.15 -41.29
N ARG A 71 -3.88 -23.69 -40.77
CA ARG A 71 -4.57 -24.79 -41.43
C ARG A 71 -5.18 -24.23 -42.71
N ALA A 72 -4.45 -24.39 -43.81
CA ALA A 72 -5.01 -24.20 -45.14
C ALA A 72 -6.23 -25.13 -45.27
N SER A 73 -7.35 -24.52 -45.63
CA SER A 73 -8.55 -25.17 -46.10
C SER A 73 -8.24 -26.07 -47.28
N GLU A 74 -8.70 -27.32 -47.26
CA GLU A 74 -9.07 -27.99 -48.50
C GLU A 74 -10.29 -28.87 -48.27
N ALA A 75 -11.37 -28.45 -48.90
CA ALA A 75 -12.52 -29.27 -49.25
C ALA A 75 -12.22 -29.88 -50.62
N ALA A 76 -12.27 -31.21 -50.74
CA ALA A 76 -12.55 -31.98 -51.94
C ALA A 76 -12.75 -33.46 -51.57
#